data_AF-A0A1Y3WZT8-F1
#
_entry.id   AF-A0A1Y3WZT8-F1
#
_cell.length_a   1.000
_cell.length_b   1.000
_cell.length_c   1.000
_cell.angle_alpha   90.00
_cell.angle_beta   90.00
_cell.angle_gamma   90.00
#
_symmetry.space_group_name_H-M   'P 1'
#
loop_
_entity.id
_entity.type
_entity.pdbx_description
1 polymer ?
#
loop_
_entity_poly.entity_id
_entity_poly.type
_entity_poly.pdbx_seq_one_letter_code
_entity_poly.pdbx_strand_id
1 'polypeptide(L)'
;MLRILLFCLCMTFAVPAVQASEPDPFAPQPLTQLLPMLESRFGARISCKRFDPDTVRISYAAFRCRPYSLDESLDNLFRATDLVWRRAEPDDASPRITIQPYEYYRRTLADGEKLLAWLSSLCDDRASWERRRGQLLTEARAALGLEPFRRALTADPDIRLGRRIRHDGYATRNYALETLPGLYVCGTIYEPLTGGRHPLIVSPAGHWEGGRYRRDQQMRMATFARMGAVAVDMDIFGWGDSERQVGREAHTADYAMQIQVLWSVAVTEWMIASRRDIDTTRLASTGGSGGATHALLLALCDGRFVVLAPVVHLVSHFDGGCPCESRRPVTLAGGGSCMPELLAAVMAPRPTLVVSDGGDWTATYPRLEYPFLQRIWSFYGAEAKIRNVHLPDERHDYGVNKRRAVYAFLAETLGLDLTAVDESRVELLPERALQRFADGLPAGALRSRGELERLLKTLE
;
A
#
# COMPACT_ATOMS: atom_id res chain seq x y z
N MET A 1 -5.42 -101.26 24.92
CA MET A 1 -4.53 -100.35 25.67
C MET A 1 -3.96 -99.32 24.70
N LEU A 2 -3.81 -98.08 25.17
CA LEU A 2 -2.99 -96.99 24.63
C LEU A 2 -3.63 -95.95 23.67
N ARG A 3 -4.34 -95.00 24.31
CA ARG A 3 -4.14 -93.54 24.31
C ARG A 3 -4.02 -92.77 22.98
N ILE A 4 -5.12 -92.05 22.72
CA ILE A 4 -5.29 -90.71 22.13
C ILE A 4 -4.05 -89.79 22.22
N LEU A 5 -3.69 -89.15 21.10
CA LEU A 5 -3.10 -87.81 21.09
C LEU A 5 -3.67 -87.01 19.90
N LEU A 6 -4.45 -85.98 20.22
CA LEU A 6 -5.00 -85.00 19.29
C LEU A 6 -3.97 -83.88 19.13
N PHE A 7 -3.39 -83.70 17.94
CA PHE A 7 -2.46 -82.60 17.66
C PHE A 7 -3.25 -81.42 17.06
N CYS A 8 -3.55 -80.41 17.89
CA CYS A 8 -4.06 -79.13 17.41
C CYS A 8 -2.93 -78.33 16.75
N LEU A 9 -2.98 -78.20 15.42
CA LEU A 9 -2.07 -77.36 14.65
C LEU A 9 -2.59 -75.91 14.68
N CYS A 10 -2.11 -75.09 15.61
CA CYS A 10 -2.32 -73.65 15.57
C CYS A 10 -1.44 -73.04 14.48
N MET A 11 -2.01 -72.71 13.31
CA MET A 11 -1.35 -71.84 12.33
C MET A 11 -1.44 -70.38 12.79
N THR A 12 -0.35 -69.87 13.36
CA THR A 12 -0.13 -68.44 13.55
C THR A 12 0.23 -67.81 12.19
N PHE A 13 -0.69 -67.04 11.61
CA PHE A 13 -0.36 -66.15 10.51
C PHE A 13 0.51 -65.01 11.05
N ALA A 14 1.82 -65.08 10.81
CA ALA A 14 2.70 -63.93 10.99
C ALA A 14 2.43 -62.95 9.85
N VAL A 15 1.69 -61.87 10.16
CA VAL A 15 1.65 -60.68 9.29
C VAL A 15 3.06 -60.10 9.30
N PRO A 16 3.75 -59.95 8.15
CA PRO A 16 5.04 -59.29 8.16
C PRO A 16 4.80 -57.84 8.58
N ALA A 17 5.33 -57.46 9.73
CA ALA A 17 5.44 -56.07 10.10
C ALA A 17 6.31 -55.40 9.03
N VAL A 18 5.70 -54.54 8.22
CA VAL A 18 6.45 -53.61 7.39
C VAL A 18 7.17 -52.69 8.37
N GLN A 19 8.43 -53.00 8.68
CA GLN A 19 9.34 -52.04 9.29
C GLN A 19 9.48 -50.91 8.27
N ALA A 20 8.76 -49.80 8.51
CA ALA A 20 9.08 -48.55 7.84
C ALA A 20 10.56 -48.27 8.14
N SER A 21 11.40 -48.28 7.10
CA SER A 21 12.80 -47.91 7.23
C SER A 21 12.87 -46.53 7.87
N GLU A 22 13.71 -46.36 8.90
CA GLU A 22 13.93 -45.03 9.48
C GLU A 22 14.30 -44.06 8.36
N PRO A 23 13.66 -42.87 8.30
CA PRO A 23 13.93 -41.92 7.23
C PRO A 23 15.41 -41.55 7.25
N ASP A 24 16.07 -41.68 6.09
CA ASP A 24 17.48 -41.33 5.93
C ASP A 24 17.69 -39.86 6.37
N PRO A 25 18.44 -39.60 7.45
CA PRO A 25 18.63 -38.24 7.98
C PRO A 25 19.44 -37.34 7.04
N PHE A 26 20.09 -37.91 6.01
CA PHE A 26 20.85 -37.18 5.00
C PHE A 26 20.02 -36.85 3.76
N ALA A 27 18.92 -37.56 3.50
CA ALA A 27 18.06 -37.29 2.36
C ALA A 27 17.28 -35.97 2.53
N PRO A 28 17.08 -35.18 1.45
CA PRO A 28 16.22 -34.00 1.52
C PRO A 28 14.78 -34.38 1.85
N GLN A 29 14.21 -33.77 2.89
CA GLN A 29 12.86 -34.06 3.38
C GLN A 29 11.86 -32.97 2.95
N PRO A 30 10.67 -33.33 2.45
CA PRO A 30 9.64 -32.36 2.09
C PRO A 30 9.03 -31.72 3.34
N LEU A 31 8.55 -30.48 3.22
CA LEU A 31 7.91 -29.81 4.36
C LEU A 31 6.65 -30.55 4.85
N THR A 32 5.92 -31.22 3.97
CA THR A 32 4.76 -32.05 4.34
C THR A 32 5.07 -33.16 5.35
N GLN A 33 6.33 -33.62 5.43
CA GLN A 33 6.77 -34.55 6.46
C GLN A 33 7.33 -33.83 7.69
N LEU A 34 8.05 -32.73 7.50
CA LEU A 34 8.73 -32.01 8.57
C LEU A 34 7.77 -31.23 9.49
N LEU A 35 6.76 -30.56 8.92
CA LEU A 35 5.88 -29.68 9.69
C LEU A 35 5.04 -30.46 10.72
N PRO A 36 4.40 -31.60 10.40
CA PRO A 36 3.67 -32.39 11.40
C PRO A 36 4.54 -32.86 12.57
N MET A 37 5.83 -33.15 12.32
CA MET A 37 6.77 -33.52 13.39
C MET A 37 7.03 -32.34 14.32
N LEU A 38 7.18 -31.13 13.80
CA LEU A 38 7.35 -29.93 14.61
C LEU A 38 6.07 -29.58 15.38
N GLU A 39 4.91 -29.68 14.74
CA GLU A 39 3.60 -29.48 15.38
C GLU A 39 3.44 -30.43 16.57
N SER A 40 3.65 -31.73 16.35
CA SER A 40 3.54 -32.74 17.40
C SER A 40 4.54 -32.52 18.54
N ARG A 41 5.77 -32.09 18.24
CA ARG A 41 6.82 -31.90 19.24
C ARG A 41 6.58 -30.69 20.13
N PHE A 42 6.14 -29.58 19.53
CA PHE A 42 6.05 -28.29 20.20
C PHE A 42 4.62 -27.86 20.53
N GLY A 43 3.61 -28.70 20.24
CA GLY A 43 2.21 -28.34 20.41
C GLY A 43 1.79 -27.15 19.55
N ALA A 44 2.40 -26.99 18.39
CA ALA A 44 2.19 -25.86 17.49
C ALA A 44 1.14 -26.17 16.41
N ARG A 45 0.60 -25.12 15.79
CA ARG A 45 -0.17 -25.21 14.54
C ARG A 45 0.55 -24.44 13.46
N ILE A 46 1.00 -25.11 12.42
CA ILE A 46 1.80 -24.53 11.34
C ILE A 46 0.97 -24.53 10.05
N SER A 47 0.91 -23.38 9.37
CA SER A 47 0.22 -23.23 8.10
C SER A 47 1.15 -22.67 7.03
N CYS A 48 1.10 -23.23 5.82
CA CYS A 48 1.79 -22.71 4.64
C CYS A 48 0.84 -21.83 3.83
N LYS A 49 1.29 -20.64 3.42
CA LYS A 49 0.51 -19.72 2.57
C LYS A 49 1.25 -19.39 1.29
N ARG A 50 0.52 -19.38 0.17
CA ARG A 50 0.99 -18.98 -1.17
C ARG A 50 2.05 -19.91 -1.79
N PHE A 51 2.22 -21.11 -1.26
CA PHE A 51 3.02 -22.17 -1.87
C PHE A 51 2.51 -23.53 -1.38
N ASP A 52 2.84 -24.57 -2.14
CA ASP A 52 2.57 -25.96 -1.78
C ASP A 52 3.77 -26.53 -0.99
N PRO A 53 3.59 -27.00 0.26
CA PRO A 53 4.68 -27.57 1.06
C PRO A 53 5.38 -28.77 0.42
N ASP A 54 4.76 -29.49 -0.51
CA ASP A 54 5.40 -30.60 -1.23
C ASP A 54 6.48 -30.13 -2.22
N THR A 55 6.42 -28.87 -2.64
CA THR A 55 7.39 -28.30 -3.59
C THR A 55 8.71 -27.91 -2.93
N VAL A 56 8.80 -27.95 -1.60
CA VAL A 56 9.96 -27.50 -0.82
C VAL A 56 10.58 -28.68 -0.09
N ARG A 57 11.86 -28.92 -0.37
CA ARG A 57 12.67 -29.98 0.27
C ARG A 57 13.85 -29.38 1.01
N ILE A 58 14.02 -29.78 2.26
CA ILE A 58 15.09 -29.27 3.12
C ILE A 58 16.15 -30.35 3.30
N SER A 59 17.38 -30.07 2.84
CA SER A 59 18.52 -30.96 3.05
C SER A 59 18.96 -30.94 4.51
N TYR A 60 19.26 -32.12 5.06
CA TYR A 60 19.74 -32.30 6.44
C TYR A 60 18.77 -31.77 7.50
N ALA A 61 17.46 -31.88 7.26
CA ALA A 61 16.43 -31.24 8.08
C ALA A 61 16.49 -31.66 9.56
N ALA A 62 16.73 -32.95 9.85
CA ALA A 62 16.88 -33.44 11.22
C ALA A 62 17.99 -32.72 12.00
N PHE A 63 19.10 -32.36 11.34
CA PHE A 63 20.23 -31.63 11.94
C PHE A 63 19.97 -30.13 12.12
N ARG A 64 18.94 -29.59 11.45
CA ARG A 64 18.53 -28.18 11.55
C ARG A 64 17.55 -27.95 12.70
N CYS A 65 16.76 -28.96 13.05
CA CYS A 65 15.84 -28.91 14.18
C CYS A 65 16.59 -28.82 15.52
N ARG A 66 16.05 -28.06 16.46
CA ARG A 66 16.54 -27.94 17.83
C ARG A 66 15.53 -28.52 18.80
N PRO A 67 15.92 -29.49 19.66
CA PRO A 67 14.98 -30.13 20.57
C PRO A 67 14.16 -29.22 21.46
N TYR A 68 14.75 -28.07 21.77
CA TYR A 68 14.39 -27.18 22.86
C TYR A 68 13.77 -25.86 22.36
N SER A 69 13.73 -25.61 21.05
CA SER A 69 13.23 -24.34 20.49
C SER A 69 12.61 -24.55 19.12
N LEU A 70 11.30 -24.27 19.03
CA LEU A 70 10.59 -24.23 17.76
C LEU A 70 11.15 -23.12 16.86
N ASP A 71 11.42 -21.95 17.42
CA ASP A 71 11.85 -20.77 16.66
C ASP A 71 13.24 -20.98 16.05
N GLU A 72 14.19 -21.51 16.82
CA GLU A 72 15.51 -21.87 16.26
C GLU A 72 15.41 -22.97 15.21
N SER A 73 14.47 -23.91 15.38
CA SER A 73 14.22 -24.96 14.38
C SER A 73 13.73 -24.34 13.08
N LEU A 74 12.71 -23.48 13.14
CA LEU A 74 12.15 -22.80 11.97
C LEU A 74 13.19 -21.88 11.31
N ASP A 75 13.95 -21.12 12.09
CA ASP A 75 15.05 -20.28 11.58
C ASP A 75 16.09 -21.12 10.83
N ASN A 76 16.56 -22.23 11.41
CA ASN A 76 17.58 -23.06 10.76
C ASN A 76 17.05 -23.81 9.52
N LEU A 77 15.77 -24.20 9.54
CA LEU A 77 15.11 -24.83 8.40
C LEU A 77 14.98 -23.86 7.22
N PHE A 78 14.58 -22.62 7.48
CA PHE A 78 14.26 -21.65 6.42
C PHE A 78 15.39 -20.67 6.08
N ARG A 79 16.47 -20.59 6.87
CA ARG A 79 17.62 -19.68 6.63
C ARG A 79 18.19 -19.72 5.20
N ALA A 80 18.17 -20.88 4.56
CA ALA A 80 18.72 -21.09 3.21
C ALA A 80 17.61 -21.21 2.14
N THR A 81 16.42 -20.70 2.44
CA THR A 81 15.25 -20.73 1.55
C THR A 81 14.67 -19.33 1.39
N ASP A 82 13.88 -19.09 0.36
CA ASP A 82 13.08 -17.86 0.21
C ASP A 82 11.78 -17.90 1.02
N LEU A 83 11.75 -18.65 2.13
CA LEU A 83 10.62 -18.73 3.04
C LEU A 83 10.92 -18.03 4.36
N VAL A 84 9.89 -17.44 4.93
CA VAL A 84 9.90 -16.84 6.26
C VAL A 84 8.74 -17.38 7.08
N TRP A 85 8.85 -17.30 8.40
CA TRP A 85 7.80 -17.71 9.31
C TRP A 85 7.40 -16.57 10.25
N ARG A 86 6.14 -16.60 10.70
CA ARG A 86 5.59 -15.64 11.68
C ARG A 86 4.72 -16.36 12.69
N ARG A 87 4.80 -15.93 13.95
CA ARG A 87 3.89 -16.35 15.00
C ARG A 87 2.73 -15.37 15.10
N ALA A 88 1.50 -15.88 15.21
CA ALA A 88 0.36 -15.08 15.65
C ALA A 88 0.41 -14.97 17.18
N GLU A 89 0.29 -13.75 17.72
CA GLU A 89 0.16 -13.31 19.13
C GLU A 89 0.90 -14.17 20.20
N PRO A 90 1.71 -13.57 21.10
CA PRO A 90 2.60 -14.33 21.99
C PRO A 90 1.94 -15.31 22.99
N ASP A 91 0.65 -15.16 23.31
CA ASP A 91 -0.02 -15.80 24.46
C ASP A 91 -0.89 -17.05 24.13
N ASP A 92 -0.72 -17.69 22.98
CA ASP A 92 -1.47 -18.92 22.68
C ASP A 92 -0.80 -20.15 23.31
N ALA A 93 -1.57 -20.96 24.06
CA ALA A 93 -1.15 -22.26 24.59
C ALA A 93 -0.73 -23.24 23.48
N SER A 94 -1.15 -22.95 22.24
CA SER A 94 -0.75 -23.65 21.02
C SER A 94 -0.23 -22.64 19.99
N PRO A 95 1.09 -22.40 19.88
CA PRO A 95 1.63 -21.35 19.02
C PRO A 95 1.20 -21.55 17.56
N ARG A 96 0.60 -20.51 16.98
CA ARG A 96 0.14 -20.52 15.59
C ARG A 96 1.20 -19.90 14.69
N ILE A 97 1.78 -20.70 13.81
CA ILE A 97 2.83 -20.31 12.88
C ILE A 97 2.27 -20.24 11.46
N THR A 98 2.65 -19.20 10.72
CA THR A 98 2.46 -19.09 9.28
C THR A 98 3.82 -19.08 8.60
N ILE A 99 4.04 -19.99 7.67
CA ILE A 99 5.18 -20.01 6.75
C ILE A 99 4.72 -19.49 5.39
N GLN A 100 5.50 -18.63 4.76
CA GLN A 100 5.18 -18.02 3.49
C GLN A 100 6.45 -17.58 2.76
N PRO A 101 6.38 -17.28 1.44
CA PRO A 101 7.49 -16.67 0.73
C PRO A 101 7.94 -15.35 1.36
N TYR A 102 9.22 -15.04 1.22
CA TYR A 102 9.79 -13.75 1.58
C TYR A 102 9.05 -12.62 0.85
N GLU A 103 8.69 -11.60 1.62
CA GLU A 103 7.98 -10.42 1.12
C GLU A 103 8.94 -9.23 1.17
N TYR A 104 9.55 -8.86 0.04
CA TYR A 104 10.57 -7.79 -0.01
C TYR A 104 10.11 -6.46 0.60
N TYR A 105 8.81 -6.17 0.50
CA TYR A 105 8.18 -4.95 0.99
C TYR A 105 7.85 -4.96 2.47
N ARG A 106 8.05 -6.08 3.20
CA ARG A 106 7.63 -6.23 4.59
C ARG A 106 8.78 -6.71 5.47
N ARG A 107 9.06 -5.91 6.49
CA ARG A 107 10.06 -6.16 7.53
C ARG A 107 9.36 -6.38 8.88
N THR A 108 10.12 -6.74 9.90
CA THR A 108 9.60 -6.78 11.28
C THR A 108 9.59 -5.40 11.91
N LEU A 109 8.83 -5.23 13.00
CA LEU A 109 8.88 -4.00 13.80
C LEU A 109 10.31 -3.69 14.30
N ALA A 110 11.03 -4.72 14.76
CA ALA A 110 12.40 -4.59 15.24
C ALA A 110 13.37 -4.13 14.13
N ASP A 111 13.14 -4.53 12.88
CA ASP A 111 13.91 -4.03 11.74
C ASP A 111 13.60 -2.55 11.48
N GLY A 112 12.33 -2.15 11.59
CA GLY A 112 11.90 -0.75 11.50
C GLY A 112 12.56 0.13 12.56
N GLU A 113 12.61 -0.33 13.81
CA GLU A 113 13.31 0.32 14.92
C GLU A 113 14.80 0.53 14.63
N LYS A 114 15.49 -0.54 14.22
CA LYS A 114 16.91 -0.46 13.84
C LYS A 114 17.14 0.46 12.66
N LEU A 115 16.26 0.42 11.66
CA LEU A 115 16.34 1.27 10.48
C LEU A 115 16.20 2.75 10.85
N LEU A 116 15.18 3.14 11.60
CA LEU A 116 15.00 4.54 12.01
C LEU A 116 16.13 5.03 12.92
N ALA A 117 16.67 4.16 13.78
CA ALA A 117 17.84 4.49 14.61
C ALA A 117 19.08 4.76 13.74
N TRP A 118 19.36 3.88 12.76
CA TRP A 118 20.45 4.08 11.81
C TRP A 118 20.25 5.36 11.00
N LEU A 119 19.07 5.58 10.42
CA LEU A 119 18.76 6.79 9.66
C LEU A 119 18.95 8.07 10.48
N SER A 120 18.53 8.06 11.74
CA SER A 120 18.70 9.19 12.65
C SER A 120 20.18 9.51 12.90
N SER A 121 21.05 8.50 12.91
CA SER A 121 22.50 8.68 13.08
C SER A 121 23.22 9.32 11.89
N LEU A 122 22.55 9.41 10.73
CA LEU A 122 23.15 9.98 9.51
C LEU A 122 23.05 11.51 9.44
N CYS A 123 22.19 12.13 10.25
CA CYS A 123 21.92 13.56 10.22
C CYS A 123 21.67 14.10 11.62
N ASP A 124 22.47 15.06 12.07
CA ASP A 124 22.36 15.70 13.41
C ASP A 124 21.82 17.12 13.36
N ASP A 125 21.77 17.71 12.17
CA ASP A 125 21.40 19.09 11.97
C ASP A 125 20.73 19.32 10.60
N ARG A 126 20.28 20.55 10.37
CA ARG A 126 19.67 20.95 9.10
C ARG A 126 20.61 20.75 7.91
N ALA A 127 21.90 21.00 8.05
CA ALA A 127 22.83 20.96 6.93
C ALA A 127 23.09 19.52 6.45
N SER A 128 23.31 18.59 7.38
CA SER A 128 23.42 17.15 7.12
C SER A 128 22.12 16.59 6.57
N TRP A 129 20.98 16.98 7.14
CA TRP A 129 19.67 16.60 6.62
C TRP A 129 19.42 17.08 5.20
N GLU A 130 19.71 18.35 4.85
CA GLU A 130 19.50 18.85 3.47
C GLU A 130 20.37 18.12 2.44
N ARG A 131 21.60 17.71 2.81
CA ARG A 131 22.43 16.86 1.93
C ARG A 131 21.78 15.50 1.68
N ARG A 132 21.36 14.82 2.76
CA ARG A 132 20.68 13.52 2.66
C ARG A 132 19.36 13.63 1.90
N ARG A 133 18.58 14.67 2.17
CA ARG A 133 17.33 15.01 1.47
C ARG A 133 17.55 15.19 -0.03
N GLY A 134 18.58 15.93 -0.44
CA GLY A 134 18.91 16.11 -1.86
C GLY A 134 19.24 14.79 -2.56
N GLN A 135 20.01 13.93 -1.89
CA GLN A 135 20.32 12.58 -2.36
C GLN A 135 19.06 11.71 -2.49
N LEU A 136 18.25 11.63 -1.44
CA LEU A 136 17.00 10.86 -1.41
C LEU A 136 16.04 11.29 -2.52
N LEU A 137 15.80 12.59 -2.69
CA LEU A 137 14.89 13.09 -3.72
C LEU A 137 15.39 12.77 -5.14
N THR A 138 16.69 12.85 -5.38
CA THR A 138 17.29 12.55 -6.68
C THR A 138 17.17 11.06 -6.99
N GLU A 139 17.63 10.22 -6.07
CA GLU A 139 17.67 8.76 -6.25
C GLU A 139 16.26 8.15 -6.25
N ALA A 140 15.34 8.61 -5.40
CA ALA A 140 13.97 8.09 -5.38
C ALA A 140 13.21 8.42 -6.66
N ARG A 141 13.41 9.62 -7.25
CA ARG A 141 12.83 9.99 -8.55
C ARG A 141 13.41 9.14 -9.68
N ALA A 142 14.72 8.90 -9.67
CA ALA A 142 15.37 8.03 -10.63
C ALA A 142 14.86 6.58 -10.52
N ALA A 143 14.76 6.04 -9.30
CA ALA A 143 14.25 4.71 -9.02
C ALA A 143 12.79 4.53 -9.45
N LEU A 144 11.95 5.55 -9.20
CA LEU A 144 10.57 5.57 -9.69
C LEU A 144 10.54 5.46 -11.22
N GLY A 145 11.47 6.11 -11.93
CA GLY A 145 11.63 5.97 -13.38
C GLY A 145 10.42 6.46 -14.16
N LEU A 146 9.82 7.58 -13.75
CA LEU A 146 8.58 8.10 -14.34
C LEU A 146 8.80 8.82 -15.68
N GLU A 147 10.04 9.20 -15.98
CA GLU A 147 10.35 10.10 -17.09
C GLU A 147 9.97 9.56 -18.48
N PRO A 148 10.24 8.28 -18.86
CA PRO A 148 9.79 7.73 -20.13
C PRO A 148 8.26 7.81 -20.31
N PHE A 149 7.52 7.60 -19.23
CA PHE A 149 6.06 7.70 -19.23
C PHE A 149 5.56 9.14 -19.39
N ARG A 150 6.26 10.12 -18.79
CA ARG A 150 5.95 11.55 -18.94
C ARG A 150 6.14 12.02 -20.37
N ARG A 151 7.25 11.62 -21.02
CA ARG A 151 7.51 11.97 -22.42
C ARG A 151 6.47 11.40 -23.38
N ALA A 152 5.87 10.27 -23.03
CA ALA A 152 4.84 9.62 -23.83
C ALA A 152 3.41 10.05 -23.50
N LEU A 153 3.22 11.06 -22.66
CA LEU A 153 1.90 11.66 -22.49
C LEU A 153 1.38 12.18 -23.83
N THR A 154 0.12 11.90 -24.13
CA THR A 154 -0.54 12.37 -25.35
C THR A 154 -0.50 13.90 -25.41
N ALA A 155 0.07 14.45 -26.49
CA ALA A 155 0.25 15.89 -26.64
C ALA A 155 -1.08 16.66 -26.74
N ASP A 156 -2.09 16.06 -27.38
CA ASP A 156 -3.47 16.57 -27.45
C ASP A 156 -4.43 15.50 -26.91
N PRO A 157 -4.64 15.44 -25.58
CA PRO A 157 -5.39 14.36 -24.96
C PRO A 157 -6.90 14.48 -25.21
N ASP A 158 -7.57 13.36 -25.53
CA ASP A 158 -9.04 13.31 -25.49
C ASP A 158 -9.54 13.46 -24.04
N ILE A 159 -10.18 14.60 -23.76
CA ILE A 159 -10.77 14.93 -22.46
C ILE A 159 -12.29 14.84 -22.55
N ARG A 160 -12.86 13.87 -21.84
CA ARG A 160 -14.31 13.61 -21.84
C ARG A 160 -14.93 13.98 -20.52
N LEU A 161 -15.56 15.15 -20.48
CA LEU A 161 -16.29 15.62 -19.30
C LEU A 161 -17.74 15.13 -19.29
N GLY A 162 -18.18 14.62 -18.14
CA GLY A 162 -19.58 14.30 -17.88
C GLY A 162 -20.43 15.54 -17.60
N ARG A 163 -21.73 15.30 -17.37
CA ARG A 163 -22.65 16.32 -16.89
C ARG A 163 -22.21 16.81 -15.50
N ARG A 164 -22.27 18.12 -15.29
CA ARG A 164 -22.11 18.72 -13.97
C ARG A 164 -23.39 18.54 -13.16
N ILE A 165 -23.30 17.93 -11.99
CA ILE A 165 -24.44 17.66 -11.10
C ILE A 165 -24.28 18.53 -9.86
N ARG A 166 -25.33 19.29 -9.50
CA ARG A 166 -25.33 20.14 -8.29
C ARG A 166 -25.94 19.36 -7.13
N HIS A 167 -25.33 19.51 -5.96
CA HIS A 167 -25.76 18.94 -4.69
C HIS A 167 -25.89 20.06 -3.63
N ASP A 168 -26.17 19.72 -2.37
CA ASP A 168 -26.10 20.68 -1.26
C ASP A 168 -24.64 21.11 -1.05
N GLY A 169 -24.30 22.36 -1.41
CA GLY A 169 -23.02 23.00 -1.12
C GLY A 169 -21.85 22.65 -2.06
N TYR A 170 -22.00 21.69 -2.96
CA TYR A 170 -20.97 21.30 -3.93
C TYR A 170 -21.57 20.85 -5.27
N ALA A 171 -20.72 20.63 -6.27
CA ALA A 171 -21.07 19.93 -7.51
C ALA A 171 -20.08 18.80 -7.81
N THR A 172 -20.54 17.82 -8.57
CA THR A 172 -19.70 16.75 -9.12
C THR A 172 -19.63 16.81 -10.63
N ARG A 173 -18.51 16.37 -11.19
CA ARG A 173 -18.33 16.17 -12.63
C ARG A 173 -17.35 15.04 -12.90
N ASN A 174 -17.83 13.95 -13.49
CA ASN A 174 -16.96 12.86 -13.91
C ASN A 174 -16.09 13.30 -15.10
N TYR A 175 -14.92 12.69 -15.24
CA TYR A 175 -14.04 12.88 -16.36
C TYR A 175 -13.40 11.57 -16.81
N ALA A 176 -13.01 11.51 -18.08
CA ALA A 176 -11.92 10.65 -18.54
C ALA A 176 -10.89 11.54 -19.23
N LEU A 177 -9.63 11.34 -18.88
CA LEU A 177 -8.48 12.02 -19.44
C LEU A 177 -7.61 10.97 -20.12
N GLU A 178 -7.39 11.11 -21.42
CA GLU A 178 -6.36 10.34 -22.11
C GLU A 178 -4.98 10.73 -21.59
N THR A 179 -4.18 9.75 -21.17
CA THR A 179 -2.83 9.96 -20.64
C THR A 179 -1.78 9.47 -21.60
N LEU A 180 -1.79 8.19 -21.94
CA LEU A 180 -0.94 7.63 -22.99
C LEU A 180 -1.84 7.36 -24.21
N PRO A 181 -1.31 7.18 -25.43
CA PRO A 181 -2.14 6.87 -26.60
C PRO A 181 -3.15 5.75 -26.34
N GLY A 182 -4.44 6.10 -26.30
CA GLY A 182 -5.56 5.22 -26.01
C GLY A 182 -5.76 4.80 -24.55
N LEU A 183 -4.89 5.17 -23.60
CA LEU A 183 -5.05 4.87 -22.18
C LEU A 183 -5.71 6.04 -21.45
N TYR A 184 -6.80 5.79 -20.73
CA TYR A 184 -7.55 6.81 -20.01
C TYR A 184 -7.51 6.58 -18.50
N VAL A 185 -7.29 7.67 -17.75
CA VAL A 185 -7.64 7.74 -16.33
C VAL A 185 -9.03 8.34 -16.20
N CYS A 186 -9.89 7.70 -15.39
CA CYS A 186 -11.23 8.19 -15.08
C CYS A 186 -11.32 8.59 -13.61
N GLY A 187 -12.17 9.56 -13.31
CA GLY A 187 -12.33 10.09 -11.96
C GLY A 187 -13.52 11.04 -11.83
N THR A 188 -13.66 11.63 -10.66
CA THR A 188 -14.70 12.61 -10.35
C THR A 188 -14.07 13.87 -9.74
N ILE A 189 -14.44 15.02 -10.31
CA ILE A 189 -14.18 16.33 -9.73
C ILE A 189 -15.31 16.67 -8.78
N TYR A 190 -14.98 17.05 -7.56
CA TYR A 190 -15.88 17.61 -6.55
C TYR A 190 -15.48 19.07 -6.37
N GLU A 191 -16.41 20.00 -6.55
CA GLU A 191 -16.11 21.42 -6.54
C GLU A 191 -17.08 22.22 -5.67
N PRO A 192 -16.59 23.25 -4.97
CA PRO A 192 -17.45 24.16 -4.22
C PRO A 192 -18.41 24.91 -5.14
N LEU A 193 -19.53 25.35 -4.57
CA LEU A 193 -20.44 26.29 -5.24
C LEU A 193 -20.15 27.76 -4.90
N THR A 194 -19.20 28.01 -4.00
CA THR A 194 -18.74 29.35 -3.65
C THR A 194 -17.86 29.93 -4.75
N GLY A 195 -17.79 31.27 -4.83
CA GLY A 195 -16.90 31.95 -5.77
C GLY A 195 -15.47 32.11 -5.22
N GLY A 196 -14.53 32.45 -6.10
CA GLY A 196 -13.14 32.75 -5.73
C GLY A 196 -12.17 31.71 -6.26
N ARG A 197 -10.96 31.69 -5.67
CA ARG A 197 -9.96 30.65 -5.93
C ARG A 197 -9.93 29.64 -4.79
N HIS A 198 -9.84 28.37 -5.15
CA HIS A 198 -9.96 27.24 -4.24
C HIS A 198 -8.64 26.46 -4.17
N PRO A 199 -8.28 25.92 -2.99
CA PRO A 199 -7.26 24.88 -2.91
C PRO A 199 -7.62 23.70 -3.80
N LEU A 200 -6.60 22.99 -4.29
CA LEU A 200 -6.77 21.71 -4.97
C LEU A 200 -6.36 20.58 -4.04
N ILE A 201 -7.27 19.63 -3.81
CA ILE A 201 -7.00 18.39 -3.06
C ILE A 201 -7.04 17.20 -4.02
N VAL A 202 -5.91 16.56 -4.23
CA VAL A 202 -5.82 15.32 -5.00
C VAL A 202 -5.89 14.13 -4.04
N SER A 203 -6.83 13.20 -4.27
CA SER A 203 -7.04 12.07 -3.35
C SER A 203 -7.01 10.71 -4.04
N PRO A 204 -5.81 10.13 -4.26
CA PRO A 204 -5.66 8.76 -4.73
C PRO A 204 -6.35 7.77 -3.78
N ALA A 205 -7.04 6.78 -4.35
CA ALA A 205 -7.72 5.75 -3.57
C ALA A 205 -6.75 4.64 -3.12
N GLY A 206 -7.01 4.05 -1.94
CA GLY A 206 -6.38 2.82 -1.48
C GLY A 206 -7.17 1.57 -1.89
N HIS A 207 -6.61 0.39 -1.62
CA HIS A 207 -7.15 -0.93 -1.99
C HIS A 207 -8.37 -1.37 -1.17
N TRP A 208 -9.31 -0.48 -0.91
CA TRP A 208 -10.61 -0.84 -0.36
C TRP A 208 -11.58 -1.18 -1.48
N GLU A 209 -12.49 -2.12 -1.19
CA GLU A 209 -13.54 -2.53 -2.12
C GLU A 209 -14.32 -1.32 -2.66
N GLY A 210 -14.61 -1.35 -3.96
CA GLY A 210 -15.23 -0.23 -4.67
C GLY A 210 -14.27 0.92 -5.02
N GLY A 211 -13.00 0.91 -4.59
CA GLY A 211 -12.02 1.92 -4.96
C GLY A 211 -12.52 3.34 -4.67
N ARG A 212 -12.53 4.23 -5.67
CA ARG A 212 -13.07 5.60 -5.53
C ARG A 212 -14.59 5.67 -5.41
N TYR A 213 -15.33 4.64 -5.79
CA TYR A 213 -16.80 4.64 -5.80
C TYR A 213 -17.42 4.46 -4.41
N ARG A 214 -16.64 3.94 -3.46
CA ARG A 214 -17.14 3.59 -2.12
C ARG A 214 -17.65 4.80 -1.35
N ARG A 215 -18.55 4.54 -0.40
CA ARG A 215 -19.26 5.55 0.40
C ARG A 215 -18.33 6.54 1.10
N ASP A 216 -17.29 6.07 1.80
CA ASP A 216 -16.40 6.97 2.55
C ASP A 216 -15.52 7.85 1.66
N GLN A 217 -15.21 7.41 0.42
CA GLN A 217 -14.51 8.25 -0.55
C GLN A 217 -15.42 9.42 -0.95
N GLN A 218 -16.67 9.14 -1.37
CA GLN A 218 -17.63 10.17 -1.77
C GLN A 218 -17.86 11.18 -0.64
N MET A 219 -18.05 10.71 0.59
CA MET A 219 -18.18 11.56 1.78
C MET A 219 -16.96 12.46 1.98
N ARG A 220 -15.76 11.91 1.84
CA ARG A 220 -14.53 12.68 1.97
C ARG A 220 -14.40 13.75 0.90
N MET A 221 -14.57 13.39 -0.37
CA MET A 221 -14.40 14.30 -1.48
C MET A 221 -15.46 15.41 -1.51
N ALA A 222 -16.73 15.05 -1.27
CA ALA A 222 -17.81 16.02 -1.19
C ALA A 222 -17.66 16.98 0.00
N THR A 223 -17.18 16.48 1.15
CA THR A 223 -16.93 17.32 2.32
C THR A 223 -15.80 18.32 2.06
N PHE A 224 -14.70 17.90 1.41
CA PHE A 224 -13.66 18.85 0.97
C PHE A 224 -14.21 19.97 0.07
N ALA A 225 -15.10 19.62 -0.87
CA ALA A 225 -15.77 20.59 -1.72
C ALA A 225 -16.68 21.54 -0.95
N ARG A 226 -17.48 21.02 -0.01
CA ARG A 226 -18.32 21.85 0.86
C ARG A 226 -17.50 22.80 1.74
N MET A 227 -16.33 22.39 2.20
CA MET A 227 -15.41 23.23 2.98
C MET A 227 -14.72 24.32 2.12
N GLY A 228 -14.79 24.23 0.78
CA GLY A 228 -14.27 25.26 -0.13
C GLY A 228 -13.07 24.85 -0.97
N ALA A 229 -12.73 23.57 -1.05
CA ALA A 229 -11.62 23.06 -1.88
C ALA A 229 -12.13 22.36 -3.15
N VAL A 230 -11.50 22.58 -4.29
CA VAL A 230 -11.71 21.68 -5.43
C VAL A 230 -10.99 20.37 -5.11
N ALA A 231 -11.67 19.24 -5.19
CA ALA A 231 -11.14 17.95 -4.85
C ALA A 231 -11.31 16.97 -6.02
N VAL A 232 -10.30 16.15 -6.29
CA VAL A 232 -10.32 15.20 -7.41
C VAL A 232 -9.86 13.83 -6.97
N ASP A 233 -10.65 12.82 -7.31
CA ASP A 233 -10.28 11.41 -7.21
C ASP A 233 -10.06 10.79 -8.60
N MET A 234 -9.48 9.60 -8.63
CA MET A 234 -9.22 8.85 -9.85
C MET A 234 -9.19 7.35 -9.59
N ASP A 235 -9.44 6.57 -10.63
CA ASP A 235 -9.36 5.11 -10.58
C ASP A 235 -7.95 4.64 -10.20
N ILE A 236 -7.92 3.50 -9.50
CA ILE A 236 -6.72 2.69 -9.35
C ILE A 236 -6.48 1.98 -10.70
N PHE A 237 -5.22 1.84 -11.11
CA PHE A 237 -4.91 1.17 -12.37
C PHE A 237 -5.43 -0.28 -12.38
N GLY A 238 -6.15 -0.69 -13.43
CA GLY A 238 -6.83 -1.98 -13.48
C GLY A 238 -8.07 -2.10 -12.59
N TRP A 239 -8.58 -1.02 -11.98
CA TRP A 239 -9.84 -1.00 -11.24
C TRP A 239 -10.82 -0.01 -11.88
N GLY A 240 -12.12 -0.17 -11.63
CA GLY A 240 -13.14 0.76 -12.14
C GLY A 240 -13.18 0.81 -13.67
N ASP A 241 -13.16 2.01 -14.25
CA ASP A 241 -13.16 2.15 -15.71
C ASP A 241 -11.81 1.72 -16.33
N SER A 242 -10.72 1.71 -15.54
CA SER A 242 -9.44 1.16 -16.00
C SER A 242 -9.50 -0.35 -16.23
N GLU A 243 -10.27 -1.08 -15.42
CA GLU A 243 -10.43 -2.53 -15.56
C GLU A 243 -10.97 -2.90 -16.95
N ARG A 244 -11.84 -2.06 -17.52
CA ARG A 244 -12.39 -2.25 -18.87
C ARG A 244 -11.34 -2.11 -19.98
N GLN A 245 -10.26 -1.36 -19.74
CA GLN A 245 -9.20 -1.11 -20.71
C GLN A 245 -8.09 -2.17 -20.65
N VAL A 246 -7.72 -2.63 -19.45
CA VAL A 246 -6.53 -3.46 -19.23
C VAL A 246 -6.78 -4.74 -18.43
N GLY A 247 -7.97 -4.94 -17.87
CA GLY A 247 -8.29 -6.07 -16.99
C GLY A 247 -7.72 -5.91 -15.58
N ARG A 248 -8.34 -6.60 -14.61
CA ARG A 248 -8.00 -6.46 -13.18
C ARG A 248 -6.57 -6.90 -12.85
N GLU A 249 -6.08 -7.91 -13.55
CA GLU A 249 -4.74 -8.47 -13.36
C GLU A 249 -3.61 -7.49 -13.72
N ALA A 250 -3.89 -6.45 -14.52
CA ALA A 250 -2.89 -5.43 -14.84
C ALA A 250 -2.47 -4.62 -13.59
N HIS A 251 -3.31 -4.56 -12.55
CA HIS A 251 -3.03 -3.82 -11.32
C HIS A 251 -1.73 -4.28 -10.62
N THR A 252 -1.36 -5.55 -10.77
CA THR A 252 -0.14 -6.11 -10.17
C THR A 252 1.04 -6.18 -11.16
N ALA A 253 0.94 -5.55 -12.32
CA ALA A 253 2.01 -5.51 -13.30
C ALA A 253 3.17 -4.59 -12.88
N ASP A 254 4.33 -4.81 -13.48
CA ASP A 254 5.58 -4.14 -13.09
C ASP A 254 5.58 -2.61 -13.25
N TYR A 255 4.70 -2.11 -14.12
CA TYR A 255 4.53 -0.70 -14.46
C TYR A 255 3.33 -0.04 -13.73
N ALA A 256 2.55 -0.78 -12.93
CA ALA A 256 1.34 -0.26 -12.29
C ALA A 256 1.63 0.95 -11.39
N MET A 257 2.72 0.90 -10.62
CA MET A 257 3.18 2.02 -9.78
C MET A 257 3.44 3.28 -10.60
N GLN A 258 4.14 3.15 -11.73
CA GLN A 258 4.47 4.28 -12.60
C GLN A 258 3.21 4.86 -13.26
N ILE A 259 2.29 4.01 -13.76
CA ILE A 259 1.04 4.46 -14.38
C ILE A 259 0.17 5.23 -13.37
N GLN A 260 -0.01 4.73 -12.15
CA GLN A 260 -0.81 5.44 -11.15
C GLN A 260 -0.20 6.78 -10.71
N VAL A 261 1.13 6.86 -10.59
CA VAL A 261 1.79 8.15 -10.31
C VAL A 261 1.69 9.10 -11.50
N LEU A 262 1.86 8.59 -12.74
CA LEU A 262 1.67 9.36 -13.97
C LEU A 262 0.27 9.97 -14.03
N TRP A 263 -0.75 9.17 -13.73
CA TRP A 263 -2.15 9.61 -13.69
C TRP A 263 -2.39 10.72 -12.68
N SER A 264 -1.85 10.58 -11.47
CA SER A 264 -1.97 11.62 -10.45
C SER A 264 -1.32 12.94 -10.91
N VAL A 265 -0.14 12.87 -11.55
CA VAL A 265 0.54 14.03 -12.11
C VAL A 265 -0.25 14.64 -13.27
N ALA A 266 -0.67 13.83 -14.25
CA ALA A 266 -1.38 14.29 -15.44
C ALA A 266 -2.74 14.92 -15.10
N VAL A 267 -3.49 14.31 -14.17
CA VAL A 267 -4.76 14.88 -13.67
C VAL A 267 -4.51 16.21 -12.95
N THR A 268 -3.44 16.31 -12.14
CA THR A 268 -3.09 17.56 -11.46
C THR A 268 -2.77 18.67 -12.46
N GLU A 269 -1.92 18.41 -13.46
CA GLU A 269 -1.60 19.39 -14.50
C GLU A 269 -2.83 19.80 -15.30
N TRP A 270 -3.66 18.83 -15.70
CA TRP A 270 -4.89 19.09 -16.42
C TRP A 270 -5.85 19.97 -15.61
N MET A 271 -6.05 19.68 -14.33
CA MET A 271 -6.89 20.48 -13.45
C MET A 271 -6.38 21.93 -13.38
N ILE A 272 -5.09 22.13 -13.17
CA ILE A 272 -4.48 23.48 -13.09
C ILE A 272 -4.59 24.22 -14.42
N ALA A 273 -4.31 23.55 -15.54
CA ALA A 273 -4.32 24.17 -16.86
C ALA A 273 -5.74 24.54 -17.32
N SER A 274 -6.74 23.72 -16.98
CA SER A 274 -8.13 23.89 -17.45
C SER A 274 -8.99 24.76 -16.54
N ARG A 275 -8.54 25.09 -15.32
CA ARG A 275 -9.34 25.77 -14.30
C ARG A 275 -8.68 27.02 -13.74
N ARG A 276 -9.35 28.16 -13.93
CA ARG A 276 -8.89 29.47 -13.41
C ARG A 276 -9.24 29.72 -11.94
N ASP A 277 -10.13 28.89 -11.38
CA ASP A 277 -10.58 28.94 -10.00
C ASP A 277 -9.70 28.09 -9.06
N ILE A 278 -8.60 27.50 -9.54
CA ILE A 278 -7.62 26.80 -8.68
C ILE A 278 -6.54 27.78 -8.23
N ASP A 279 -6.26 27.77 -6.92
CA ASP A 279 -5.11 28.42 -6.31
C ASP A 279 -3.90 27.48 -6.31
N THR A 280 -2.97 27.70 -7.23
CA THR A 280 -1.76 26.86 -7.39
C THR A 280 -0.77 26.97 -6.23
N THR A 281 -1.01 27.85 -5.26
CA THR A 281 -0.21 27.95 -4.03
C THR A 281 -0.75 27.10 -2.88
N ARG A 282 -1.97 26.54 -3.03
CA ARG A 282 -2.67 25.74 -2.02
C ARG A 282 -3.04 24.35 -2.55
N LEU A 283 -2.03 23.55 -2.87
CA LEU A 283 -2.19 22.16 -3.28
C LEU A 283 -1.97 21.21 -2.10
N ALA A 284 -2.88 20.27 -1.93
CA ALA A 284 -2.78 19.21 -0.93
C ALA A 284 -3.04 17.83 -1.52
N SER A 285 -2.46 16.80 -0.89
CA SER A 285 -2.71 15.41 -1.25
C SER A 285 -3.03 14.57 -0.03
N THR A 286 -4.03 13.70 -0.14
CA THR A 286 -4.42 12.79 0.92
C THR A 286 -4.95 11.48 0.36
N GLY A 287 -4.57 10.37 0.96
CA GLY A 287 -5.07 9.05 0.61
C GLY A 287 -4.87 8.12 1.79
N GLY A 288 -5.61 7.01 1.79
CA GLY A 288 -5.53 6.01 2.84
C GLY A 288 -4.93 4.71 2.32
N SER A 289 -4.18 3.99 3.16
CA SER A 289 -3.51 2.74 2.78
C SER A 289 -2.60 2.96 1.55
N GLY A 290 -2.72 2.18 0.48
CA GLY A 290 -1.98 2.43 -0.77
C GLY A 290 -2.20 3.83 -1.38
N GLY A 291 -3.34 4.48 -1.10
CA GLY A 291 -3.58 5.87 -1.48
C GLY A 291 -2.64 6.86 -0.76
N ALA A 292 -2.19 6.54 0.46
CA ALA A 292 -1.19 7.33 1.18
C ALA A 292 0.18 7.23 0.51
N THR A 293 0.55 6.04 0.04
CA THR A 293 1.75 5.82 -0.78
C THR A 293 1.69 6.66 -2.05
N HIS A 294 0.57 6.64 -2.79
CA HIS A 294 0.43 7.44 -4.00
C HIS A 294 0.34 8.95 -3.73
N ALA A 295 -0.19 9.39 -2.58
CA ALA A 295 -0.15 10.79 -2.16
C ALA A 295 1.30 11.27 -1.95
N LEU A 296 2.15 10.45 -1.32
CA LEU A 296 3.58 10.71 -1.16
C LEU A 296 4.31 10.74 -2.52
N LEU A 297 4.07 9.75 -3.38
CA LEU A 297 4.73 9.67 -4.69
C LEU A 297 4.35 10.81 -5.63
N LEU A 298 3.11 11.30 -5.54
CA LEU A 298 2.68 12.52 -6.24
C LEU A 298 3.51 13.73 -5.78
N ALA A 299 3.62 13.97 -4.48
CA ALA A 299 4.41 15.09 -3.95
C ALA A 299 5.93 14.93 -4.16
N LEU A 300 6.43 13.68 -4.25
CA LEU A 300 7.81 13.42 -4.69
C LEU A 300 8.04 13.93 -6.11
N CYS A 301 7.04 13.79 -6.98
CA CYS A 301 7.08 14.14 -8.40
C CYS A 301 6.64 15.57 -8.72
N ASP A 302 5.98 16.25 -7.78
CA ASP A 302 5.44 17.60 -7.95
C ASP A 302 5.61 18.42 -6.66
N GLY A 303 6.57 19.34 -6.70
CA GLY A 303 6.92 20.19 -5.56
C GLY A 303 5.87 21.23 -5.17
N ARG A 304 4.79 21.40 -5.96
CA ARG A 304 3.69 22.34 -5.68
C ARG A 304 2.77 21.87 -4.55
N PHE A 305 2.77 20.57 -4.21
CA PHE A 305 2.02 20.07 -3.06
C PHE A 305 2.64 20.56 -1.75
N VAL A 306 1.92 21.46 -1.08
CA VAL A 306 2.37 22.16 0.12
C VAL A 306 1.82 21.55 1.41
N VAL A 307 0.82 20.67 1.33
CA VAL A 307 0.20 19.98 2.47
C VAL A 307 -0.04 18.51 2.15
N LEU A 308 0.37 17.59 3.03
CA LEU A 308 0.12 16.16 2.88
C LEU A 308 -0.62 15.60 4.10
N ALA A 309 -1.60 14.71 3.85
CA ALA A 309 -2.30 13.99 4.90
C ALA A 309 -2.42 12.49 4.58
N PRO A 310 -1.32 11.71 4.63
CA PRO A 310 -1.35 10.25 4.55
C PRO A 310 -2.11 9.61 5.73
N VAL A 311 -2.92 8.60 5.42
CA VAL A 311 -3.79 7.90 6.39
C VAL A 311 -3.50 6.40 6.39
N VAL A 312 -3.29 5.84 7.59
CA VAL A 312 -3.11 4.40 7.88
C VAL A 312 -2.04 3.71 7.03
N HIS A 313 -0.90 4.39 6.83
CA HIS A 313 0.26 3.87 6.10
C HIS A 313 1.58 4.57 6.49
N LEU A 314 2.61 4.39 5.67
CA LEU A 314 3.92 5.05 5.67
C LEU A 314 4.74 4.76 6.92
N VAL A 315 5.01 3.48 7.15
CA VAL A 315 5.81 3.01 8.29
C VAL A 315 7.20 2.55 7.85
N SER A 316 8.12 2.48 8.80
CA SER A 316 9.52 2.10 8.56
C SER A 316 9.70 0.64 8.08
N HIS A 317 8.73 -0.22 8.38
CA HIS A 317 8.82 -1.67 8.29
C HIS A 317 7.84 -2.28 7.28
N PHE A 318 7.15 -1.46 6.48
CA PHE A 318 6.26 -1.90 5.42
C PHE A 318 6.17 -0.85 4.30
N ASP A 319 6.61 -1.23 3.09
CA ASP A 319 6.69 -0.33 1.92
C ASP A 319 5.40 -0.32 1.08
N GLY A 320 4.45 -1.21 1.38
CA GLY A 320 3.24 -1.43 0.60
C GLY A 320 3.26 -2.78 -0.11
N GLY A 321 2.21 -3.58 0.11
CA GLY A 321 2.18 -4.99 -0.29
C GLY A 321 1.77 -5.22 -1.74
N CYS A 322 1.25 -4.20 -2.41
CA CYS A 322 0.91 -4.26 -3.82
C CYS A 322 2.10 -3.79 -4.68
N PRO A 323 2.35 -4.40 -5.86
CA PRO A 323 3.30 -3.88 -6.83
C PRO A 323 3.05 -2.41 -7.21
N CYS A 324 1.80 -1.93 -7.17
CA CYS A 324 1.53 -0.52 -7.45
C CYS A 324 2.11 0.45 -6.39
N GLU A 325 2.51 -0.05 -5.22
CA GLU A 325 3.05 0.75 -4.11
C GLU A 325 4.56 0.65 -4.01
N SER A 326 5.14 -0.53 -4.28
CA SER A 326 6.54 -0.83 -3.93
C SER A 326 7.34 -1.52 -5.03
N ARG A 327 6.80 -1.72 -6.23
CA ARG A 327 7.53 -2.44 -7.30
C ARG A 327 8.79 -1.71 -7.76
N ARG A 328 8.78 -0.38 -7.71
CA ARG A 328 9.95 0.45 -8.01
C ARG A 328 10.76 0.62 -6.71
N PRO A 329 12.10 0.54 -6.75
CA PRO A 329 12.94 0.49 -5.56
C PRO A 329 13.16 1.88 -4.92
N VAL A 330 12.11 2.67 -4.75
CA VAL A 330 12.21 4.04 -4.22
C VAL A 330 12.75 4.09 -2.80
N THR A 331 12.50 3.04 -2.00
CA THR A 331 13.02 2.90 -0.62
C THR A 331 14.48 2.43 -0.57
N LEU A 332 15.12 2.12 -1.71
CA LEU A 332 16.56 1.86 -1.77
C LEU A 332 17.39 3.13 -2.00
N ALA A 333 16.74 4.29 -2.19
CA ALA A 333 17.41 5.58 -2.32
C ALA A 333 18.27 5.90 -1.09
N GLY A 334 19.38 6.61 -1.30
CA GLY A 334 20.29 7.06 -0.26
C GLY A 334 21.05 5.93 0.43
N GLY A 335 21.27 4.80 -0.27
CA GLY A 335 21.88 3.58 0.27
C GLY A 335 20.94 2.75 1.15
N GLY A 336 19.63 3.04 1.11
CA GLY A 336 18.61 2.44 1.98
C GLY A 336 17.83 3.51 2.72
N SER A 337 16.50 3.40 2.65
CA SER A 337 15.54 4.34 3.23
C SER A 337 14.23 3.61 3.59
N CYS A 338 13.20 4.36 3.92
CA CYS A 338 11.83 3.87 4.17
C CYS A 338 10.80 4.98 3.94
N MET A 339 9.52 4.62 4.00
CA MET A 339 8.41 5.55 3.72
C MET A 339 8.39 6.81 4.62
N PRO A 340 8.63 6.74 5.95
CA PRO A 340 8.74 7.94 6.79
C PRO A 340 9.87 8.89 6.38
N GLU A 341 11.04 8.37 6.01
CA GLU A 341 12.16 9.22 5.60
C GLU A 341 11.90 9.87 4.24
N LEU A 342 11.31 9.15 3.29
CA LEU A 342 10.87 9.73 2.02
C LEU A 342 9.79 10.80 2.24
N LEU A 343 8.85 10.58 3.17
CA LEU A 343 7.87 11.59 3.57
C LEU A 343 8.58 12.84 4.11
N ALA A 344 9.56 12.68 4.98
CA ALA A 344 10.34 13.80 5.49
C ALA A 344 11.13 14.51 4.39
N ALA A 345 11.76 13.78 3.47
CA ALA A 345 12.51 14.35 2.36
C ALA A 345 11.62 15.20 1.44
N VAL A 346 10.39 14.74 1.19
CA VAL A 346 9.43 15.47 0.36
C VAL A 346 8.84 16.66 1.10
N MET A 347 8.45 16.49 2.37
CA MET A 347 7.60 17.43 3.06
C MET A 347 8.27 18.30 4.11
N ALA A 348 9.38 17.95 4.74
CA ALA A 348 9.97 18.83 5.77
C ALA A 348 10.39 20.18 5.15
N PRO A 349 10.01 21.35 5.74
CA PRO A 349 9.24 21.57 6.99
C PRO A 349 7.76 21.93 6.80
N ARG A 350 7.14 21.55 5.69
CA ARG A 350 5.74 21.84 5.33
C ARG A 350 4.74 21.10 6.24
N PRO A 351 3.50 21.62 6.36
CA PRO A 351 2.45 20.96 7.12
C PRO A 351 2.18 19.53 6.64
N THR A 352 2.22 18.58 7.56
CA THR A 352 1.93 17.16 7.32
C THR A 352 1.14 16.56 8.49
N LEU A 353 0.07 15.83 8.16
CA LEU A 353 -0.68 15.01 9.12
C LEU A 353 -0.48 13.54 8.78
N VAL A 354 -0.10 12.73 9.76
CA VAL A 354 -0.18 11.27 9.62
C VAL A 354 -1.28 10.74 10.53
N VAL A 355 -2.24 10.02 9.96
CA VAL A 355 -3.26 9.31 10.74
C VAL A 355 -2.88 7.84 10.86
N SER A 356 -2.97 7.28 12.05
CA SER A 356 -2.60 5.89 12.38
C SER A 356 -3.65 5.25 13.28
N ASP A 357 -3.69 3.93 13.34
CA ASP A 357 -4.58 3.16 14.20
C ASP A 357 -3.86 1.99 14.87
N GLY A 358 -4.49 1.39 15.89
CA GLY A 358 -3.91 0.25 16.63
C GLY A 358 -4.12 -1.11 15.96
N GLY A 359 -4.95 -1.19 14.92
CA GLY A 359 -5.36 -2.44 14.29
C GLY A 359 -4.55 -2.86 13.08
N ASP A 360 -3.51 -2.11 12.70
CA ASP A 360 -2.68 -2.38 11.53
C ASP A 360 -1.16 -2.12 11.77
N TRP A 361 -0.37 -2.10 10.69
CA TRP A 361 1.08 -1.86 10.76
C TRP A 361 1.46 -0.47 11.29
N THR A 362 0.50 0.45 11.46
CA THR A 362 0.68 1.78 12.05
C THR A 362 0.47 1.80 13.57
N ALA A 363 0.23 0.66 14.22
CA ALA A 363 0.02 0.59 15.67
C ALA A 363 1.15 1.22 16.50
N THR A 364 2.38 1.20 15.99
CA THR A 364 3.56 1.77 16.68
C THR A 364 3.90 3.20 16.27
N TYR A 365 3.14 3.81 15.36
CA TYR A 365 3.44 5.14 14.81
C TYR A 365 3.76 6.20 15.88
N PRO A 366 2.98 6.33 16.97
CA PRO A 366 3.24 7.35 18.00
C PRO A 366 4.58 7.18 18.71
N ARG A 367 5.10 5.95 18.79
CA ARG A 367 6.33 5.62 19.52
C ARG A 367 7.55 5.54 18.62
N LEU A 368 7.35 5.26 17.32
CA LEU A 368 8.43 4.94 16.40
C LEU A 368 8.57 5.99 15.29
N GLU A 369 7.64 6.02 14.33
CA GLU A 369 7.72 6.91 13.19
C GLU A 369 7.51 8.40 13.54
N TYR A 370 6.59 8.72 14.45
CA TYR A 370 6.27 10.11 14.77
C TYR A 370 7.45 10.85 15.43
N PRO A 371 8.14 10.32 16.46
CA PRO A 371 9.32 10.96 17.02
C PRO A 371 10.46 11.15 16.00
N PHE A 372 10.65 10.18 15.10
CA PHE A 372 11.61 10.30 13.99
C PHE A 372 11.29 11.49 13.09
N LEU A 373 10.02 11.65 12.68
CA LEU A 373 9.58 12.77 11.85
C LEU A 373 9.67 14.11 12.61
N GLN A 374 9.28 14.15 13.89
CA GLN A 374 9.37 15.36 14.72
C GLN A 374 10.80 15.87 14.80
N ARG A 375 11.78 14.98 14.98
CA ARG A 375 13.21 15.33 14.97
C ARG A 375 13.65 15.95 13.65
N ILE A 376 13.18 15.46 12.51
CA ILE A 376 13.54 16.07 11.22
C ILE A 376 12.91 17.46 11.08
N TRP A 377 11.64 17.64 11.49
CA TRP A 377 11.01 18.96 11.49
C TRP A 377 11.67 19.93 12.47
N SER A 378 12.28 19.45 13.57
CA SER A 378 12.98 20.31 14.54
C SER A 378 14.25 20.94 13.99
N PHE A 379 14.88 20.33 12.98
CA PHE A 379 15.98 20.97 12.24
C PHE A 379 15.58 22.28 11.55
N TYR A 380 14.28 22.52 11.39
CA TYR A 380 13.71 23.73 10.82
C TYR A 380 12.95 24.59 11.83
N GLY A 381 12.89 24.20 13.11
CA GLY A 381 12.02 24.83 14.10
C GLY A 381 10.54 24.74 13.73
N ALA A 382 10.13 23.63 13.12
CA ALA A 382 8.80 23.45 12.51
C ALA A 382 8.01 22.27 13.09
N GLU A 383 8.37 21.75 14.27
CA GLU A 383 7.78 20.56 14.90
C GLU A 383 6.25 20.59 14.95
N ALA A 384 5.65 21.75 15.18
CA ALA A 384 4.20 21.94 15.22
C ALA A 384 3.49 21.68 13.87
N LYS A 385 4.24 21.64 12.76
CA LYS A 385 3.75 21.38 11.40
C LYS A 385 3.69 19.89 11.06
N ILE A 386 4.26 18.99 11.88
CA ILE A 386 4.07 17.54 11.74
C ILE A 386 3.22 17.01 12.89
N ARG A 387 2.09 16.38 12.56
CA ARG A 387 1.12 15.89 13.54
C ARG A 387 0.81 14.44 13.30
N ASN A 388 0.62 13.70 14.39
CA ASN A 388 0.05 12.36 14.35
C ASN A 388 -1.30 12.34 15.09
N VAL A 389 -2.32 11.83 14.41
CA VAL A 389 -3.58 11.44 15.07
C VAL A 389 -3.59 9.92 15.13
N HIS A 390 -3.51 9.39 16.35
CA HIS A 390 -3.53 7.96 16.59
C HIS A 390 -4.87 7.51 17.17
N LEU A 391 -5.43 6.46 16.59
CA LEU A 391 -6.74 5.90 16.92
C LEU A 391 -6.55 4.47 17.44
N PRO A 392 -6.19 4.29 18.72
CA PRO A 392 -5.66 3.03 19.24
C PRO A 392 -6.67 1.87 19.17
N ASP A 393 -7.95 2.16 19.32
CA ASP A 393 -9.02 1.14 19.31
C ASP A 393 -9.63 0.89 17.92
N GLU A 394 -9.13 1.57 16.90
CA GLU A 394 -9.63 1.45 15.53
C GLU A 394 -8.78 0.49 14.68
N ARG A 395 -9.26 0.20 13.46
CA ARG A 395 -8.63 -0.72 12.51
C ARG A 395 -8.40 -0.04 11.16
N HIS A 396 -7.81 -0.82 10.24
CA HIS A 396 -7.42 -0.41 8.89
C HIS A 396 -8.61 -0.01 7.98
N ASP A 397 -9.00 1.25 8.04
CA ASP A 397 -10.07 1.84 7.24
C ASP A 397 -9.83 3.36 7.03
N TYR A 398 -10.68 4.00 6.23
CA TYR A 398 -10.79 5.46 6.15
C TYR A 398 -12.13 5.94 6.75
N GLY A 399 -12.41 5.45 7.95
CA GLY A 399 -13.61 5.72 8.74
C GLY A 399 -13.74 7.16 9.23
N VAL A 400 -14.85 7.42 9.94
CA VAL A 400 -15.28 8.78 10.30
C VAL A 400 -14.23 9.56 11.10
N ASN A 401 -13.55 8.92 12.06
CA ASN A 401 -12.56 9.59 12.89
C ASN A 401 -11.29 9.93 12.10
N LYS A 402 -10.85 9.05 11.18
CA LYS A 402 -9.77 9.35 10.23
C LYS A 402 -10.14 10.53 9.33
N ARG A 403 -11.36 10.55 8.80
CA ARG A 403 -11.86 11.65 7.96
C ARG A 403 -11.93 12.98 8.74
N ARG A 404 -12.47 12.97 9.96
CA ARG A 404 -12.54 14.16 10.83
C ARG A 404 -11.17 14.76 11.14
N ALA A 405 -10.16 13.92 11.41
CA ALA A 405 -8.79 14.38 11.60
C ALA A 405 -8.25 15.10 10.37
N VAL A 406 -8.50 14.55 9.18
CA VAL A 406 -8.07 15.14 7.90
C VAL A 406 -8.84 16.42 7.60
N TYR A 407 -10.16 16.46 7.84
CA TYR A 407 -10.95 17.69 7.66
C TYR A 407 -10.42 18.83 8.53
N ALA A 408 -10.22 18.59 9.84
CA ALA A 408 -9.72 19.60 10.75
C ALA A 408 -8.35 20.13 10.32
N PHE A 409 -7.44 19.23 9.93
CA PHE A 409 -6.10 19.61 9.51
C PHE A 409 -6.08 20.38 8.19
N LEU A 410 -6.85 19.95 7.19
CA LEU A 410 -6.93 20.64 5.90
C LEU A 410 -7.67 21.98 6.02
N ALA A 411 -8.66 22.08 6.90
CA ALA A 411 -9.31 23.36 7.21
C ALA A 411 -8.31 24.38 7.73
N GLU A 412 -7.52 24.01 8.73
CA GLU A 412 -6.50 24.87 9.29
C GLU A 412 -5.42 25.24 8.26
N THR A 413 -4.91 24.25 7.52
CA THR A 413 -3.72 24.46 6.67
C THR A 413 -4.02 25.10 5.32
N LEU A 414 -5.23 24.96 4.81
CA LEU A 414 -5.65 25.51 3.51
C LEU A 414 -6.64 26.68 3.63
N GLY A 415 -7.08 27.00 4.87
CA GLY A 415 -8.08 28.02 5.14
C GLY A 415 -9.48 27.62 4.64
N LEU A 416 -9.89 26.38 4.90
CA LEU A 416 -11.22 25.88 4.54
C LEU A 416 -12.23 26.13 5.67
N ASP A 417 -13.51 26.16 5.32
CA ASP A 417 -14.61 26.32 6.28
C ASP A 417 -14.93 25.00 7.00
N LEU A 418 -14.40 24.85 8.22
CA LEU A 418 -14.66 23.68 9.06
C LEU A 418 -16.14 23.58 9.47
N THR A 419 -16.89 24.68 9.49
CA THR A 419 -18.32 24.66 9.87
C THR A 419 -19.20 24.03 8.80
N ALA A 420 -18.69 23.90 7.57
CA ALA A 420 -19.37 23.22 6.46
C ALA A 420 -19.30 21.69 6.51
N VAL A 421 -18.52 21.11 7.45
CA VAL A 421 -18.38 19.66 7.65
C VAL A 421 -19.69 19.07 8.16
N ASP A 422 -20.43 18.44 7.24
CA ASP A 422 -21.66 17.72 7.53
C ASP A 422 -21.85 16.62 6.46
N GLU A 423 -21.40 15.41 6.78
CA GLU A 423 -21.49 14.26 5.85
C GLU A 423 -22.94 13.81 5.61
N SER A 424 -23.90 14.21 6.46
CA SER A 424 -25.32 13.88 6.26
C SER A 424 -25.92 14.59 5.03
N ARG A 425 -25.28 15.68 4.58
CA ARG A 425 -25.64 16.44 3.39
C ARG A 425 -24.94 15.96 2.12
N VAL A 426 -24.11 14.93 2.21
CA VAL A 426 -23.47 14.33 1.04
C VAL A 426 -24.44 13.37 0.37
N GLU A 427 -24.70 13.61 -0.92
CA GLU A 427 -25.46 12.68 -1.75
C GLU A 427 -24.54 11.54 -2.19
N LEU A 428 -24.90 10.31 -1.84
CA LEU A 428 -24.18 9.11 -2.26
C LEU A 428 -24.70 8.65 -3.62
N LEU A 429 -23.85 8.75 -4.62
CA LEU A 429 -24.15 8.32 -5.97
C LEU A 429 -23.88 6.81 -6.12
N PRO A 430 -24.73 6.08 -6.87
CA PRO A 430 -24.43 4.69 -7.21
C PRO A 430 -23.19 4.63 -8.10
N GLU A 431 -22.43 3.53 -8.02
CA GLU A 431 -21.17 3.36 -8.79
C GLU A 431 -21.34 3.70 -10.27
N ARG A 432 -22.41 3.22 -10.92
CA ARG A 432 -22.70 3.49 -12.33
C ARG A 432 -22.77 4.99 -12.65
N ALA A 433 -23.22 5.83 -11.72
CA ALA A 433 -23.28 7.28 -11.91
C ALA A 433 -21.91 7.96 -11.83
N LEU A 434 -20.90 7.30 -11.30
CA LEU A 434 -19.51 7.78 -11.18
C LEU A 434 -18.59 7.18 -12.26
N GLN A 435 -19.03 6.13 -12.95
CA GLN A 435 -18.33 5.53 -14.09
C GLN A 435 -18.41 6.44 -15.32
N ARG A 436 -17.31 6.53 -16.06
CA ARG A 436 -17.26 7.23 -17.35
C ARG A 436 -17.48 6.29 -18.53
N PHE A 437 -17.10 5.02 -18.43
CA PHE A 437 -17.21 4.05 -19.52
C PHE A 437 -18.23 2.94 -19.24
N ALA A 438 -19.27 3.26 -18.47
CA ALA A 438 -20.39 2.34 -18.20
C ALA A 438 -21.02 1.78 -19.49
N ASP A 439 -21.15 2.63 -20.51
CA ASP A 439 -21.80 2.30 -21.79
C ASP A 439 -20.79 1.99 -22.92
N GLY A 440 -19.51 1.80 -22.57
CA GLY A 440 -18.46 1.41 -23.51
C GLY A 440 -17.27 2.36 -23.57
N LEU A 441 -16.15 1.83 -24.08
CA LEU A 441 -14.91 2.56 -24.30
C LEU A 441 -14.98 3.43 -25.57
N PRO A 442 -14.30 4.58 -25.61
CA PRO A 442 -14.22 5.38 -26.83
C PRO A 442 -13.48 4.63 -27.94
N ALA A 443 -13.68 5.04 -29.19
CA ALA A 443 -13.16 4.31 -30.36
C ALA A 443 -11.63 4.09 -30.26
N GLY A 444 -10.87 5.12 -29.92
CA GLY A 444 -9.41 5.09 -29.79
C GLY A 444 -8.85 4.52 -28.49
N ALA A 445 -9.68 4.04 -27.55
CA ALA A 445 -9.17 3.47 -26.30
C ALA A 445 -8.53 2.08 -26.49
N LEU A 446 -7.52 1.81 -25.67
CA LEU A 446 -6.96 0.48 -25.46
C LEU A 446 -8.03 -0.44 -24.87
N ARG A 447 -8.01 -1.70 -25.30
CA ARG A 447 -8.98 -2.75 -24.93
C ARG A 447 -8.32 -3.98 -24.33
N SER A 448 -6.99 -4.00 -24.19
CA SER A 448 -6.30 -5.07 -23.49
C SER A 448 -4.99 -4.63 -22.86
N ARG A 449 -4.59 -5.37 -21.82
CA ARG A 449 -3.24 -5.31 -21.25
C ARG A 449 -2.13 -5.45 -22.30
N GLY A 450 -2.31 -6.35 -23.26
CA GLY A 450 -1.30 -6.61 -24.30
C GLY A 450 -1.08 -5.43 -25.25
N GLU A 451 -2.11 -4.61 -25.51
CA GLU A 451 -1.95 -3.37 -26.28
C GLU A 451 -1.14 -2.34 -25.50
N LEU A 452 -1.44 -2.16 -24.20
CA LEU A 452 -0.64 -1.30 -23.33
C LEU A 452 0.81 -1.78 -23.26
N GLU A 453 1.06 -3.08 -23.08
CA GLU A 453 2.43 -3.61 -23.01
C GLU A 453 3.22 -3.42 -24.31
N ARG A 454 2.56 -3.45 -25.47
CA ARG A 454 3.21 -3.09 -26.75
C ARG A 454 3.59 -1.61 -26.80
N LEU A 455 2.71 -0.73 -26.33
CA LEU A 455 2.99 0.70 -26.21
C LEU A 455 4.14 0.97 -25.22
N LEU A 456 4.14 0.30 -24.06
CA LEU A 456 5.18 0.51 -23.05
C LEU A 456 6.56 0.05 -23.50
N LYS A 457 6.65 -0.94 -24.41
CA LYS A 457 7.91 -1.39 -25.01
C LYS A 457 8.56 -0.35 -25.92
N THR A 458 7.82 0.67 -26.37
CA THR A 458 8.37 1.75 -27.20
C THR A 458 8.81 2.96 -26.36
N LEU A 459 8.68 2.90 -25.04
CA LEU A 459 9.16 3.95 -24.15
C LEU A 459 10.66 3.76 -23.92
N GLU A 460 11.47 4.57 -24.60
CA GLU A 460 12.92 4.71 -24.33
C GLU A 460 13.19 5.55 -23.08
#